data_AF-A0A314XKI8-F1
#
_entry.id   AF-A0A314XKI8-F1
#
_cell.length_a   1.000
_cell.length_b   1.000
_cell.length_c   1.000
_cell.angle_alpha   90.00
_cell.angle_beta   90.00
_cell.angle_gamma   90.00
#
_symmetry.space_group_name_H-M   'P 1'
#
loop_
_entity.id
_entity.type
_entity.pdbx_description
1 polymer ?
#
loop_
_entity_poly.entity_id
_entity_poly.type
_entity_poly.pdbx_seq_one_letter_code
_entity_poly.pdbx_strand_id
1 'polypeptide(L)'
;MLTIIAMTQTGNMFHRPREKQAQADQKRAKFFQLEGDHLTLLALYEAWKASNFSGPWCFNNFVQSRSLRRAQDVRKQLLGIMDKYKLDVVSAGKHYTTIRKAITPGFFFHAARKDPQEEGGCYRTLVENQQVYIHPSSALFQKQPDWVIYHELVMTTKEYMREVTAIDPKWLVELAPRSFKFAEANKMSKRKRQERIEPLYDRYNEPNSWRLSRRRA
;
A
#
# COMPACT_ATOMS: atom_id res chain seq x y z
N MET A 1 -0.97 11.13 -12.01
CA MET A 1 0.39 10.71 -11.60
C MET A 1 1.19 11.83 -10.93
N LEU A 2 1.43 12.97 -11.58
CA LEU A 2 2.22 14.08 -11.00
C LEU A 2 1.82 14.49 -9.59
N THR A 3 0.52 14.67 -9.35
CA THR A 3 0.01 15.04 -8.03
C THR A 3 0.35 13.99 -6.97
N ILE A 4 0.19 12.70 -7.29
CA ILE A 4 0.50 11.60 -6.35
C ILE A 4 1.98 11.64 -6.00
N ILE A 5 2.87 11.71 -7.00
CA ILE A 5 4.32 11.78 -6.80
C ILE A 5 4.68 12.98 -5.90
N ALA A 6 4.10 14.15 -6.17
CA ALA A 6 4.35 15.35 -5.39
C ALA A 6 3.88 15.23 -3.94
N MET A 7 2.71 14.61 -3.70
CA MET A 7 2.18 14.38 -2.36
C MET A 7 3.07 13.40 -1.58
N THR A 8 3.44 12.27 -2.18
CA THR A 8 4.29 11.25 -1.56
C THR A 8 5.67 11.81 -1.17
N GLN A 9 6.28 12.66 -2.01
CA GLN A 9 7.59 13.27 -1.72
C GLN A 9 7.61 14.20 -0.49
N THR A 10 6.45 14.72 -0.08
CA THR A 10 6.39 15.67 1.05
C THR A 10 6.29 15.02 2.43
N GLY A 11 6.21 13.70 2.49
CA GLY A 11 6.11 12.94 3.74
C GLY A 11 4.74 13.03 4.39
N ASN A 12 4.68 12.85 5.72
CA ASN A 12 3.40 12.77 6.43
C ASN A 12 2.65 14.10 6.48
N MET A 13 1.50 14.15 5.81
CA MET A 13 0.67 15.36 5.66
C MET A 13 -0.39 15.48 6.74
N PHE A 14 -0.69 14.39 7.45
CA PHE A 14 -1.72 14.34 8.47
C PHE A 14 -1.15 14.69 9.84
N HIS A 15 -1.86 15.55 10.57
CA HIS A 15 -1.56 15.90 11.94
C HIS A 15 -2.52 15.16 12.87
N ARG A 16 -2.01 14.47 13.90
CA ARG A 16 -2.83 13.68 14.83
C ARG A 16 -2.52 14.08 16.29
N PRO A 17 -3.08 15.20 16.79
CA PRO A 17 -2.89 15.62 18.18
C PRO A 17 -3.42 14.57 19.16
N ARG A 18 -2.73 14.36 20.29
CA ARG A 18 -3.12 13.36 21.31
C ARG A 18 -4.53 13.57 21.86
N GLU A 19 -4.94 14.82 22.04
CA GLU A 19 -6.25 15.19 22.60
C GLU A 19 -7.40 15.04 21.59
N LYS A 20 -7.10 15.11 20.29
CA LYS A 20 -8.12 15.14 19.22
C LYS A 20 -7.96 14.00 18.22
N GLN A 21 -7.41 12.85 18.67
CA GLN A 21 -7.12 11.71 17.80
C GLN A 21 -8.34 11.22 17.05
N ALA A 22 -9.46 10.98 17.75
CA ALA A 22 -10.69 10.49 17.14
C ALA A 22 -11.25 11.45 16.07
N GLN A 23 -11.17 12.77 16.32
CA GLN A 23 -11.61 13.78 15.35
C GLN A 23 -10.70 13.81 14.13
N ALA A 24 -9.38 13.75 14.32
CA ALA A 24 -8.40 13.72 13.24
C ALA A 24 -8.58 12.46 12.37
N ASP A 25 -8.77 11.30 13.01
CA ASP A 25 -8.99 10.02 12.32
C ASP A 25 -10.30 10.04 11.53
N GLN A 26 -11.38 10.61 12.09
CA GLN A 26 -12.65 10.78 11.39
C GLN A 26 -12.52 11.70 10.17
N LYS A 27 -11.80 12.82 10.28
CA LYS A 27 -11.57 13.73 9.14
C LYS A 27 -10.73 13.05 8.06
N ARG A 28 -9.68 12.33 8.46
CA ARG A 28 -8.82 11.56 7.54
C ARG A 28 -9.58 10.47 6.81
N ALA A 29 -10.46 9.73 7.51
CA ALA A 29 -11.25 8.65 6.94
C ALA A 29 -12.16 9.10 5.77
N LYS A 30 -12.55 10.38 5.72
CA LYS A 30 -13.34 10.93 4.60
C LYS A 30 -12.62 10.90 3.26
N PHE A 31 -11.29 10.86 3.26
CA PHE A 31 -10.48 10.84 2.05
C PHE A 31 -10.10 9.43 1.62
N PHE A 32 -10.36 8.42 2.44
CA PHE A 32 -9.96 7.05 2.18
C PHE A 32 -10.56 6.53 0.89
N GLN A 33 -9.68 6.05 0.01
CA GLN A 33 -10.05 5.36 -1.23
C GLN A 33 -9.86 3.86 -1.05
N LEU A 34 -10.80 3.08 -1.58
CA LEU A 34 -10.83 1.61 -1.46
C LEU A 34 -9.71 0.92 -2.27
N GLU A 35 -9.12 1.66 -3.19
CA GLU A 35 -8.06 1.25 -4.10
C GLU A 35 -6.67 1.42 -3.47
N GLY A 36 -6.49 2.38 -2.56
CA GLY A 36 -5.20 2.60 -1.89
C GLY A 36 -4.90 4.02 -1.44
N ASP A 37 -3.83 4.15 -0.66
CA ASP A 37 -3.36 5.39 -0.05
C ASP A 37 -2.86 6.41 -1.08
N HIS A 38 -2.27 5.96 -2.20
CA HIS A 38 -1.86 6.88 -3.27
C HIS A 38 -3.06 7.67 -3.83
N LEU A 39 -4.23 7.03 -3.92
CA LEU A 39 -5.47 7.67 -4.36
C LEU A 39 -6.12 8.48 -3.22
N THR A 40 -5.97 8.06 -1.97
CA THR A 40 -6.33 8.87 -0.79
C THR A 40 -5.57 10.21 -0.78
N LEU A 41 -4.27 10.21 -1.10
CA LEU A 41 -3.46 11.42 -1.22
C LEU A 41 -3.93 12.31 -2.38
N LEU A 42 -4.31 11.70 -3.52
CA LEU A 42 -4.90 12.43 -4.63
C LEU A 42 -6.21 13.11 -4.23
N ALA A 43 -7.13 12.38 -3.60
CA ALA A 43 -8.41 12.90 -3.12
C ALA A 43 -8.22 14.05 -2.12
N LEU A 44 -7.24 13.93 -1.23
CA LEU A 44 -6.88 15.01 -0.30
C LEU A 44 -6.43 16.28 -1.04
N TYR A 45 -5.54 16.14 -2.03
CA TYR A 45 -5.05 17.29 -2.80
C TYR A 45 -6.18 17.95 -3.60
N GLU A 46 -7.05 17.16 -4.22
CA GLU A 46 -8.19 17.65 -4.99
C GLU A 46 -9.19 18.39 -4.10
N ALA A 47 -9.48 17.88 -2.90
CA ALA A 47 -10.32 18.56 -1.94
C ALA A 47 -9.71 19.89 -1.45
N TRP A 48 -8.40 19.91 -1.20
CA TRP A 48 -7.70 21.14 -0.84
C TRP A 48 -7.71 22.16 -1.99
N LYS A 49 -7.50 21.71 -3.22
CA LYS A 49 -7.61 22.54 -4.43
C LYS A 49 -9.02 23.12 -4.59
N ALA A 50 -10.06 22.32 -4.38
CA ALA A 50 -11.45 22.77 -4.43
C ALA A 50 -11.78 23.80 -3.34
N SER A 51 -11.06 23.77 -2.21
CA SER A 51 -11.15 24.78 -1.14
C SER A 51 -10.32 26.05 -1.41
N ASN A 52 -9.88 26.28 -2.65
CA ASN A 52 -9.01 27.40 -3.04
C ASN A 52 -7.71 27.47 -2.24
N PHE A 53 -7.11 26.31 -1.94
CA PHE A 53 -5.85 26.20 -1.21
C PHE A 53 -5.90 26.85 0.20
N SER A 54 -7.08 26.80 0.85
CA SER A 54 -7.36 27.48 2.11
C SER A 54 -6.54 26.92 3.29
N GLY A 55 -5.86 27.82 4.01
CA GLY A 55 -5.15 27.50 5.26
C GLY A 55 -6.10 27.06 6.40
N PRO A 56 -7.19 27.80 6.67
CA PRO A 56 -8.22 27.37 7.63
C PRO A 56 -8.83 25.99 7.33
N TRP A 57 -9.01 25.65 6.04
CA TRP A 57 -9.48 24.33 5.65
C TRP A 57 -8.51 23.22 6.08
N CYS A 58 -7.20 23.45 5.93
CA CYS A 58 -6.18 22.50 6.38
C CYS A 58 -6.26 22.28 7.91
N PHE A 59 -6.41 23.36 8.68
CA PHE A 59 -6.55 23.27 10.14
C PHE A 59 -7.78 22.44 10.54
N ASN A 60 -8.94 22.71 9.93
CA ASN A 60 -10.19 22.00 10.23
C ASN A 60 -10.19 20.52 9.83
N ASN A 61 -9.33 20.12 8.90
CA ASN A 61 -9.17 18.73 8.45
C ASN A 61 -7.93 18.04 9.04
N PHE A 62 -7.21 18.69 9.97
CA PHE A 62 -5.99 18.17 10.58
C PHE A 62 -4.89 17.83 9.55
N VAL A 63 -4.71 18.72 8.57
CA VAL A 63 -3.71 18.58 7.52
C VAL A 63 -2.66 19.68 7.65
N GLN A 64 -1.40 19.35 7.42
CA GLN A 64 -0.31 20.30 7.49
C GLN A 64 -0.28 21.20 6.24
N SER A 65 -0.67 22.46 6.39
CA SER A 65 -0.70 23.46 5.30
C SER A 65 0.67 23.64 4.64
N ARG A 66 1.75 23.62 5.43
CA ARG A 66 3.14 23.73 4.92
C ARG A 66 3.49 22.58 3.98
N SER A 67 3.12 21.35 4.34
CA SER A 67 3.39 20.15 3.53
C SER A 67 2.60 20.16 2.23
N LEU A 68 1.33 20.57 2.26
CA LEU A 68 0.50 20.74 1.05
C LEU A 68 1.05 21.81 0.09
N ARG A 69 1.50 22.96 0.61
CA ARG A 69 2.15 23.99 -0.20
C ARG A 69 3.44 23.47 -0.84
N ARG A 70 4.27 22.76 -0.08
CA ARG A 70 5.46 22.10 -0.63
C ARG A 70 5.10 21.11 -1.75
N ALA A 71 4.01 20.35 -1.60
CA ALA A 71 3.56 19.42 -2.64
C ALA A 71 3.10 20.17 -3.89
N GLN A 72 2.45 21.33 -3.73
CA GLN A 72 2.09 22.21 -4.84
C GLN A 72 3.34 22.74 -5.57
N ASP A 73 4.37 23.16 -4.85
CA ASP A 73 5.64 23.64 -5.43
C ASP A 73 6.35 22.53 -6.21
N VAL A 74 6.46 21.32 -5.62
CA VAL A 74 7.02 20.14 -6.29
C VAL A 74 6.23 19.80 -7.56
N ARG A 75 4.90 19.83 -7.48
CA ARG A 75 4.05 19.58 -8.66
C ARG A 75 4.31 20.63 -9.75
N LYS A 76 4.49 21.91 -9.40
CA LYS A 76 4.80 22.98 -10.35
C LYS A 76 6.16 22.77 -11.01
N GLN A 77 7.17 22.35 -10.24
CA GLN A 77 8.49 22.00 -10.78
C GLN A 77 8.42 20.83 -11.76
N LEU A 78 7.70 19.76 -11.40
CA LEU A 78 7.50 18.61 -12.29
C LEU A 78 6.79 19.00 -13.59
N LEU A 79 5.79 19.88 -13.53
CA LEU A 79 5.14 20.40 -14.73
C LEU A 79 6.10 21.18 -15.62
N GLY A 80 6.97 22.03 -15.06
CA GLY A 80 7.97 22.76 -15.83
C GLY A 80 8.99 21.82 -16.50
N ILE A 81 9.34 20.71 -15.84
CA ILE A 81 10.21 19.68 -16.44
C ILE A 81 9.49 18.97 -17.59
N MET A 82 8.23 18.59 -17.42
CA MET A 82 7.46 17.95 -18.49
C MET A 82 7.31 18.84 -19.71
N ASP A 83 7.03 20.12 -19.51
CA ASP A 83 6.93 21.12 -20.59
C ASP A 83 8.27 21.27 -21.33
N LYS A 84 9.37 21.38 -20.59
CA LYS A 84 10.73 21.44 -21.16
C LYS A 84 11.05 20.25 -22.06
N TYR A 85 10.62 19.05 -21.69
CA TYR A 85 10.84 17.82 -22.45
C TYR A 85 9.68 17.46 -23.39
N LYS A 86 8.69 18.35 -23.57
CA LYS A 86 7.51 18.14 -24.43
C LYS A 86 6.75 16.85 -24.12
N LEU A 87 6.61 16.54 -22.83
CA LEU A 87 5.83 15.40 -22.36
C LEU A 87 4.39 15.84 -22.11
N ASP A 88 3.43 15.18 -22.75
CA ASP A 88 2.03 15.52 -22.61
C ASP A 88 1.49 15.25 -21.20
N VAL A 89 0.80 16.24 -20.63
CA VAL A 89 0.15 16.12 -19.33
C VAL A 89 -1.30 15.68 -19.54
N VAL A 90 -1.51 14.37 -19.52
CA VAL A 90 -2.84 13.76 -19.63
C VAL A 90 -3.43 13.40 -18.27
N SER A 91 -4.76 13.49 -18.15
CA SER A 91 -5.49 13.09 -16.96
C SER A 91 -6.16 11.74 -17.17
N ALA A 92 -6.02 10.84 -16.19
CA ALA A 92 -6.76 9.58 -16.15
C ALA A 92 -8.19 9.75 -15.62
N GLY A 93 -8.59 10.96 -15.20
CA GLY A 93 -9.90 11.21 -14.60
C GLY A 93 -10.19 10.26 -13.43
N LYS A 94 -11.37 9.65 -13.43
CA LYS A 94 -11.80 8.65 -12.43
C LYS A 94 -11.40 7.21 -12.78
N HIS A 95 -10.55 7.00 -13.78
CA HIS A 95 -10.07 5.66 -14.14
C HIS A 95 -8.94 5.20 -13.20
N TYR A 96 -9.30 4.85 -11.97
CA TYR A 96 -8.36 4.47 -10.92
C TYR A 96 -7.49 3.25 -11.25
N THR A 97 -8.01 2.33 -12.06
CA THR A 97 -7.24 1.18 -12.55
C THR A 97 -6.04 1.61 -13.38
N THR A 98 -6.20 2.62 -14.24
CA THR A 98 -5.11 3.20 -15.04
C THR A 98 -4.03 3.84 -14.17
N ILE A 99 -4.45 4.55 -13.12
CA ILE A 99 -3.53 5.17 -12.15
C ILE A 99 -2.73 4.09 -11.41
N ARG A 100 -3.41 3.05 -10.91
CA ARG A 100 -2.74 1.95 -10.22
C ARG A 100 -1.76 1.20 -11.12
N LYS A 101 -2.18 0.91 -12.36
CA LYS A 101 -1.33 0.28 -13.38
C LYS A 101 -0.10 1.14 -13.73
N ALA A 102 -0.23 2.47 -13.70
CA ALA A 102 0.89 3.39 -13.91
C ALA A 102 1.88 3.46 -12.71
N ILE A 103 1.43 3.16 -11.49
CA ILE A 103 2.29 3.08 -10.29
C ILE A 103 3.08 1.76 -10.29
N THR A 104 2.47 0.67 -10.73
CA THR A 104 3.05 -0.68 -10.72
C THR A 104 4.48 -0.79 -11.27
N PRO A 105 4.84 -0.25 -12.46
CA PRO A 105 6.19 -0.38 -13.01
C PRO A 105 7.22 0.49 -12.31
N GLY A 106 6.80 1.51 -11.54
CA GLY A 106 7.73 2.30 -10.72
C GLY A 106 8.12 1.60 -9.42
N PHE A 107 7.21 0.76 -8.89
CA PHE A 107 7.31 0.16 -7.56
C PHE A 107 7.19 -1.37 -7.58
N PHE A 108 7.53 -2.02 -8.69
CA PHE A 108 7.38 -3.46 -8.84
C PHE A 108 8.26 -4.27 -7.87
N PHE A 109 9.40 -3.71 -7.44
CA PHE A 109 10.22 -4.30 -6.37
C PHE A 109 9.56 -4.20 -4.99
N HIS A 110 8.69 -3.20 -4.77
CA HIS A 110 7.96 -2.98 -3.53
C HIS A 110 6.57 -3.64 -3.57
N ALA A 111 6.51 -4.84 -4.14
CA ALA A 111 5.29 -5.64 -4.19
C ALA A 111 5.26 -6.63 -3.03
N ALA A 112 4.09 -6.80 -2.42
CA ALA A 112 3.85 -7.76 -1.36
C ALA A 112 2.54 -8.52 -1.58
N ARG A 113 2.50 -9.77 -1.13
CA ARG A 113 1.30 -10.61 -1.14
C ARG A 113 0.88 -10.96 0.29
N LYS A 114 -0.41 -11.05 0.53
CA LYS A 114 -0.97 -11.52 1.79
C LYS A 114 -0.59 -12.98 2.00
N ASP A 115 -0.16 -13.32 3.22
CA ASP A 115 0.07 -14.71 3.61
C ASP A 115 -1.23 -15.32 4.12
N PRO A 116 -1.79 -16.37 3.48
CA PRO A 116 -3.03 -16.98 3.92
C PRO A 116 -2.87 -17.84 5.18
N GLN A 117 -1.65 -18.23 5.56
CA GLN A 117 -1.41 -19.13 6.70
C GLN A 117 -1.27 -18.38 8.03
N GLU A 118 -0.95 -17.09 7.98
CA GLU A 118 -0.71 -16.29 9.18
C GLU A 118 -1.93 -15.44 9.54
N GLU A 119 -2.46 -15.69 10.74
CA GLU A 119 -3.54 -14.87 11.31
C GLU A 119 -3.03 -13.44 11.59
N GLY A 120 -3.88 -12.44 11.36
CA GLY A 120 -3.55 -11.03 11.66
C GLY A 120 -3.10 -10.17 10.49
N GLY A 121 -3.32 -10.60 9.25
CA GLY A 121 -3.10 -9.76 8.06
C GLY A 121 -1.62 -9.55 7.74
N CYS A 122 -0.83 -10.61 7.87
CA CYS A 122 0.56 -10.65 7.48
C CYS A 122 0.72 -10.65 5.96
N TYR A 123 1.77 -9.98 5.47
CA TYR A 123 2.18 -9.96 4.07
C TYR A 123 3.63 -10.43 3.95
N ARG A 124 3.97 -10.95 2.78
CA ARG A 124 5.36 -11.24 2.39
C ARG A 124 5.75 -10.44 1.16
N THR A 125 6.90 -9.79 1.22
CA THR A 125 7.49 -9.11 0.06
C THR A 125 7.84 -10.13 -1.03
N LEU A 126 7.63 -9.79 -2.29
CA LEU A 126 7.85 -10.74 -3.39
C LEU A 126 9.32 -11.00 -3.68
N VAL A 127 10.18 -10.02 -3.41
CA VAL A 127 11.61 -10.05 -3.75
C VAL A 127 12.41 -10.68 -2.61
N GLU A 128 12.23 -10.20 -1.38
CA GLU A 128 13.03 -10.59 -0.23
C GLU A 128 12.35 -11.67 0.64
N ASN A 129 11.06 -11.97 0.37
CA ASN A 129 10.25 -12.90 1.17
C ASN A 129 10.21 -12.52 2.67
N GLN A 130 10.32 -11.22 2.94
CA GLN A 130 10.31 -10.62 4.28
C GLN A 130 8.89 -10.43 4.78
N GLN A 131 8.69 -10.64 6.08
CA GLN A 131 7.39 -10.54 6.74
C GLN A 131 7.06 -9.09 7.07
N VAL A 132 6.01 -8.55 6.46
CA VAL A 132 5.62 -7.14 6.57
C VAL A 132 4.12 -7.01 6.83
N TYR A 133 3.70 -5.87 7.36
CA TYR A 133 2.31 -5.61 7.76
C TYR A 133 1.82 -4.29 7.16
N ILE A 134 0.51 -4.16 6.90
CA ILE A 134 -0.05 -2.85 6.52
C ILE A 134 -0.03 -1.95 7.75
N HIS A 135 0.49 -0.73 7.61
CA HIS A 135 0.48 0.23 8.70
C HIS A 135 -0.97 0.60 9.11
N PRO A 136 -1.30 0.71 10.41
CA PRO A 136 -2.67 1.00 10.89
C PRO A 136 -3.29 2.30 10.37
N SER A 137 -2.46 3.24 9.90
CA SER A 137 -2.93 4.51 9.33
C SER A 137 -3.36 4.42 7.86
N SER A 138 -3.09 3.30 7.19
CA SER A 138 -3.48 3.06 5.79
C SER A 138 -4.99 2.88 5.66
N ALA A 139 -5.55 3.38 4.56
CA ALA A 139 -6.94 3.13 4.18
C ALA A 139 -7.22 1.63 3.95
N LEU A 140 -6.18 0.85 3.63
CA LEU A 140 -6.30 -0.59 3.34
C LEU A 140 -6.13 -1.49 4.57
N PHE A 141 -5.91 -0.93 5.76
CA PHE A 141 -5.65 -1.70 6.96
C PHE A 141 -6.77 -2.69 7.32
N GLN A 142 -8.03 -2.29 7.13
CA GLN A 142 -9.18 -3.16 7.40
C GLN A 142 -9.52 -4.09 6.23
N LYS A 143 -9.39 -3.62 4.98
CA LYS A 143 -9.76 -4.39 3.79
C LYS A 143 -8.79 -5.51 3.47
N GLN A 144 -7.49 -5.27 3.70
CA GLN A 144 -6.41 -6.24 3.52
C GLN A 144 -6.47 -7.05 2.20
N PRO A 145 -6.32 -6.38 1.04
CA PRO A 145 -6.34 -7.03 -0.27
C PRO A 145 -5.15 -7.97 -0.47
N ASP A 146 -5.33 -9.02 -1.28
CA ASP A 146 -4.32 -10.09 -1.43
C ASP A 146 -2.98 -9.63 -2.02
N TRP A 147 -3.01 -8.63 -2.90
CA TRP A 147 -1.82 -8.13 -3.59
C TRP A 147 -1.74 -6.62 -3.46
N VAL A 148 -0.58 -6.15 -3.01
CA VAL A 148 -0.34 -4.73 -2.78
C VAL A 148 1.03 -4.30 -3.26
N ILE A 149 1.13 -3.02 -3.54
CA ILE A 149 2.39 -2.30 -3.65
C ILE A 149 2.46 -1.29 -2.51
N TYR A 150 3.65 -1.11 -1.95
CA TYR A 150 3.94 -0.11 -0.93
C TYR A 150 4.95 0.91 -1.42
N HIS A 151 4.97 2.10 -0.80
CA HIS A 151 5.96 3.12 -1.13
C HIS A 151 7.26 2.90 -0.34
N GLU A 152 7.14 2.70 0.96
CA GLU A 152 8.27 2.52 1.88
C GLU A 152 7.94 1.53 3.00
N LEU A 153 9.01 0.98 3.60
CA LEU A 153 8.94 0.15 4.80
C LEU A 153 9.45 0.94 6.00
N VAL A 154 8.77 0.78 7.13
CA VAL A 154 9.16 1.39 8.39
C VAL A 154 9.31 0.30 9.42
N MET A 155 10.54 0.14 9.91
CA MET A 155 10.85 -0.76 11.01
C MET A 155 10.50 -0.08 12.33
N THR A 156 9.65 -0.72 13.13
CA THR A 156 9.34 -0.30 14.50
C THR A 156 9.41 -1.52 15.43
N THR A 157 8.28 -1.97 15.99
CA THR A 157 8.15 -3.28 16.64
C THR A 157 7.97 -4.40 15.62
N LYS A 158 7.31 -4.08 14.51
CA LYS A 158 7.18 -4.88 13.30
C LYS A 158 7.48 -3.99 12.10
N GLU A 159 7.72 -4.61 10.96
CA GLU A 159 7.90 -3.90 9.71
C GLU A 159 6.55 -3.56 9.10
N TYR A 160 6.31 -2.26 8.93
CA TYR A 160 5.06 -1.75 8.39
C TYR A 160 5.27 -1.10 7.02
N MET A 161 4.42 -1.49 6.08
CA MET A 161 4.26 -0.85 4.78
C MET A 161 3.49 0.46 4.91
N ARG A 162 4.04 1.55 4.36
CA ARG A 162 3.35 2.84 4.19
C ARG A 162 2.98 3.11 2.74
N GLU A 163 1.96 3.96 2.58
CA GLU A 163 1.31 4.31 1.31
C GLU A 163 0.99 3.08 0.43
N VAL A 164 0.09 2.24 0.92
CA VAL A 164 -0.21 0.95 0.30
C VAL A 164 -1.28 1.10 -0.79
N THR A 165 -1.16 0.38 -1.89
CA THR A 165 -2.16 0.36 -2.96
C THR A 165 -2.42 -1.04 -3.48
N ALA A 166 -3.70 -1.38 -3.63
CA ALA A 166 -4.13 -2.69 -4.09
C ALA A 166 -3.87 -2.83 -5.60
N ILE A 167 -3.26 -3.93 -6.01
CA ILE A 167 -2.91 -4.18 -7.41
C ILE A 167 -3.42 -5.53 -7.90
N ASP A 168 -3.56 -5.68 -9.22
CA ASP A 168 -3.75 -6.99 -9.84
C ASP A 168 -2.37 -7.61 -10.12
N PRO A 169 -2.08 -8.85 -9.69
CA PRO A 169 -0.81 -9.53 -9.99
C PRO A 169 -0.51 -9.65 -11.49
N LYS A 170 -1.54 -9.62 -12.37
CA LYS A 170 -1.34 -9.61 -13.83
C LYS A 170 -0.51 -8.41 -14.29
N TRP A 171 -0.64 -7.26 -13.64
CA TRP A 171 0.11 -6.07 -14.02
C TRP A 171 1.60 -6.20 -13.72
N LEU A 172 1.99 -6.93 -12.67
CA LEU A 172 3.41 -7.17 -12.37
C LEU A 172 4.07 -8.01 -13.47
N VAL A 173 3.37 -9.04 -13.95
CA VAL A 173 3.88 -9.92 -15.02
C VAL A 173 3.90 -9.18 -16.37
N GLU A 174 2.88 -8.37 -16.66
CA GLU A 174 2.79 -7.59 -17.89
C GLU A 174 3.85 -6.48 -17.96
N LEU A 175 4.04 -5.75 -16.87
CA LEU A 175 4.86 -4.53 -16.85
C LEU A 175 6.31 -4.77 -16.42
N ALA A 176 6.58 -5.86 -15.71
CA ALA A 176 7.92 -6.28 -15.31
C ALA A 176 8.18 -7.77 -15.62
N PRO A 177 8.10 -8.19 -16.91
CA PRO A 177 8.20 -9.60 -17.31
C PRO A 177 9.59 -10.20 -17.07
N ARG A 178 10.62 -9.37 -16.93
CA ARG A 178 11.99 -9.81 -16.60
C ARG A 178 12.09 -10.28 -15.15
N SER A 179 11.29 -9.70 -14.26
CA SER A 179 11.33 -9.97 -12.82
C SER A 179 10.25 -10.95 -12.38
N PHE A 180 9.07 -10.90 -12.99
CA PHE A 180 7.92 -11.70 -12.58
C PHE A 180 7.41 -12.61 -13.69
N LYS A 181 7.03 -13.83 -13.30
CA LYS A 181 6.38 -14.82 -14.15
C LYS A 181 5.29 -15.52 -13.36
N PHE A 182 4.21 -15.91 -14.04
CA PHE A 182 3.23 -16.80 -13.42
C PHE A 182 3.86 -18.15 -13.13
N ALA A 183 3.49 -18.74 -11.99
CA ALA A 183 3.85 -20.12 -11.70
C ALA A 183 3.14 -21.03 -12.71
N GLU A 184 3.88 -21.93 -13.37
CA GLU A 184 3.28 -22.92 -14.26
C GLU A 184 2.44 -23.90 -13.45
N ALA A 185 1.18 -24.13 -13.85
CA ALA A 185 0.25 -25.00 -13.15
C ALA A 185 0.80 -26.44 -12.97
N ASN A 186 1.61 -26.91 -13.92
CA ASN A 186 2.19 -28.25 -13.92
C ASN A 186 3.51 -28.36 -13.14
N LYS A 187 4.07 -27.25 -12.62
CA LYS A 187 5.33 -27.27 -11.86
C LYS A 187 5.14 -26.66 -10.48
N MET A 188 5.18 -27.53 -9.47
CA MET A 188 5.25 -27.11 -8.08
C MET A 188 6.55 -26.34 -7.84
N SER A 189 6.43 -25.07 -7.44
CA SER A 189 7.58 -24.26 -7.00
C SER A 189 8.31 -24.95 -5.85
N LYS A 190 9.63 -24.74 -5.75
CA LYS A 190 10.45 -25.23 -4.63
C LYS A 190 9.84 -24.85 -3.28
N ARG A 191 9.31 -23.62 -3.16
CA ARG A 191 8.59 -23.15 -1.97
C ARG A 191 7.38 -24.02 -1.67
N LYS A 192 6.49 -24.21 -2.66
CA LYS A 192 5.26 -25.01 -2.48
C LYS A 192 5.55 -26.48 -2.16
N ARG A 193 6.69 -27.02 -2.59
CA ARG A 193 7.17 -28.36 -2.20
C ARG A 193 7.67 -28.43 -0.75
N GLN A 194 8.14 -27.32 -0.19
CA GLN A 194 8.65 -27.23 1.18
C GLN A 194 7.54 -26.86 2.19
N GLU A 195 6.40 -26.36 1.73
CA GLU A 195 5.24 -26.09 2.58
C GLU A 195 4.74 -27.40 3.22
N ARG A 196 4.63 -27.40 4.55
CA ARG A 196 4.10 -28.53 5.34
C ARG A 196 2.72 -28.13 5.83
N ILE A 197 1.74 -29.02 5.64
CA ILE A 197 0.39 -28.82 6.15
C ILE A 197 0.34 -29.39 7.56
N GLU A 198 -0.06 -28.56 8.52
CA GLU A 198 -0.36 -28.99 9.88
C GLU A 198 -1.89 -29.05 10.06
N PRO A 199 -2.40 -29.99 10.87
CA PRO A 199 -3.81 -30.02 11.18
C PRO A 199 -4.21 -28.79 11.99
N LEU A 200 -5.49 -28.44 11.92
CA LEU A 200 -6.08 -27.37 12.73
C LEU A 200 -5.80 -27.59 14.21
N TYR A 201 -5.58 -26.50 14.93
CA TYR A 201 -5.35 -26.54 16.37
C TYR A 201 -6.56 -27.14 17.09
N ASP A 202 -6.31 -28.18 17.87
CA ASP A 202 -7.30 -28.83 18.72
C ASP A 202 -6.93 -28.58 20.18
N ARG A 203 -7.83 -27.95 20.93
CA ARG A 203 -7.60 -27.64 22.35
C ARG A 203 -7.60 -28.90 23.23
N TYR A 204 -8.31 -29.95 22.81
CA TYR A 204 -8.54 -31.14 23.64
C TYR A 204 -7.43 -32.17 23.52
N ASN A 205 -6.68 -32.13 22.42
CA ASN A 205 -5.61 -33.08 22.13
C ASN A 205 -4.25 -32.42 22.23
N GLU A 206 -3.28 -33.14 22.79
CA GLU A 206 -1.91 -32.63 22.83
C GLU A 206 -1.36 -32.40 21.41
N PRO A 207 -0.55 -31.35 21.20
CA PRO A 207 0.10 -31.09 19.92
C PRO A 207 0.82 -32.34 19.39
N ASN A 208 0.67 -32.64 18.10
CA ASN A 208 1.32 -33.78 17.43
C ASN A 208 0.94 -35.19 17.94
N SER A 209 -0.06 -35.34 18.81
CA SER A 209 -0.58 -36.66 19.26
C SER A 209 -1.15 -37.52 18.12
N TRP A 210 -1.59 -36.88 17.03
CA TRP A 210 -2.03 -37.53 15.80
C TRP A 210 -0.90 -38.21 15.02
N ARG A 211 0.37 -37.88 15.27
CA ARG A 211 1.50 -38.45 14.53
C ARG A 211 1.70 -39.92 14.91
N LEU A 212 1.69 -40.81 13.92
CA LEU A 212 1.95 -42.25 14.10
C LEU A 212 3.29 -42.55 14.78
N SER A 213 4.31 -41.70 14.55
CA SER A 213 5.62 -41.82 15.20
C SER A 213 5.55 -41.67 16.72
N ARG A 214 4.56 -40.95 17.24
CA ARG A 214 4.38 -40.71 18.68
C ARG A 214 3.60 -41.85 19.37
N ARG A 215 2.86 -42.66 18.59
CA ARG A 215 2.08 -43.81 19.09
C ARG A 215 2.90 -45.10 19.20
N ARG A 216 4.14 -45.11 18.68
CA ARG A 216 5.04 -46.27 18.68
C ARG A 216 6.14 -46.18 19.75
N ALA A 217 6.08 -45.17 20.62
CA ALA A 217 7.01 -44.95 21.73
C ALA A 217 6.32 -45.27 23.06
#